data_AF-A0A2S4WF14-F1
#
_entry.id   AF-A0A2S4WF14-F1
#
_cell.length_a   1.000
_cell.length_b   1.000
_cell.length_c   1.000
_cell.angle_alpha   90.00
_cell.angle_beta   90.00
_cell.angle_gamma   90.00
#
_symmetry.space_group_name_H-M   'P 1'
#
loop_
_entity.id
_entity.type
_entity.pdbx_description
1 polymer ?
#
loop_
_entity_poly.entity_id
_entity_poly.type
_entity_poly.pdbx_seq_one_letter_code
_entity_poly.pdbx_strand_id
1 'polypeptide(L)'
;MLLKVTRHIPLTRLWCLHKPCSSLGGCTADTLRGALSRAVSGLSPPAELLQPSTLSPAPALDPCSRARPDSDQVSEPAPITEVLSFKMGRRPAKCYRYCKNKPYPKSRYVRSCPDSKIRIFDLGRKKANVDDFPFCAHLVSNEKEQLSSEALEAARITCNKYVTKTSGKDSFHLRVRAHPFHIVRINKMLSCAGADRLQTGMRGAWGKPYGSVARVNIGQILLSVRCKDNNKAVVMEALRRAQYKFPGQQKIIVSKKWGFTDLSRADYTKLRGEGRIRLDGAYVQFHKAAGPVLTNLSRGAPSLVVEPTEA
;
A
#
# COMPACT_ATOMS: atom_id res chain seq x y z
N MET A 1 -48.57 31.42 -1.27
CA MET A 1 -49.35 30.24 -1.73
C MET A 1 -48.49 29.48 -2.73
N LEU A 2 -47.90 28.35 -2.36
CA LEU A 2 -47.34 27.40 -3.33
C LEU A 2 -47.26 26.02 -2.69
N LEU A 3 -47.84 25.06 -3.41
CA LEU A 3 -48.32 23.76 -2.95
C LEU A 3 -47.21 22.76 -2.61
N LYS A 4 -47.47 21.98 -1.55
CA LYS A 4 -46.99 20.61 -1.35
C LYS A 4 -47.63 19.70 -2.41
N VAL A 5 -46.83 18.91 -3.12
CA VAL A 5 -47.25 17.59 -3.62
C VAL A 5 -46.10 16.61 -3.49
N THR A 6 -46.32 15.59 -2.68
CA THR A 6 -45.54 14.36 -2.56
C THR A 6 -46.09 13.30 -3.52
N ARG A 7 -45.22 12.49 -4.15
CA ARG A 7 -45.19 11.01 -4.19
C ARG A 7 -44.74 10.40 -5.54
N HIS A 8 -43.65 9.63 -5.42
CA HIS A 8 -43.26 8.38 -6.08
C HIS A 8 -44.13 7.78 -7.21
N ILE A 9 -43.46 7.44 -8.34
CA ILE A 9 -43.81 6.34 -9.26
C ILE A 9 -42.50 5.65 -9.74
N PRO A 10 -42.44 4.31 -9.90
CA PRO A 10 -41.20 3.52 -10.01
C PRO A 10 -40.70 3.26 -11.44
N LEU A 11 -39.39 3.01 -11.53
CA LEU A 11 -38.65 2.54 -12.70
C LEU A 11 -38.98 1.07 -13.02
N THR A 12 -39.64 0.80 -14.14
CA THR A 12 -39.47 -0.45 -14.91
C THR A 12 -39.75 -0.21 -16.40
N ARG A 13 -39.02 -0.96 -17.24
CA ARG A 13 -39.16 -1.14 -18.70
C ARG A 13 -38.58 -0.04 -19.60
N LEU A 14 -37.33 -0.25 -20.00
CA LEU A 14 -36.87 0.08 -21.36
C LEU A 14 -36.04 -1.09 -21.89
N TRP A 15 -36.70 -2.10 -22.45
CA TRP A 15 -36.10 -3.19 -23.23
C TRP A 15 -37.11 -3.54 -24.32
N CYS A 16 -36.87 -3.08 -25.55
CA CYS A 16 -37.39 -3.66 -26.79
C CYS A 16 -36.79 -2.91 -27.99
N LEU A 17 -36.72 -3.63 -29.13
CA LEU A 17 -36.05 -3.34 -30.43
C LEU A 17 -34.63 -3.94 -30.44
N HIS A 18 -34.34 -5.10 -31.05
CA HIS A 18 -34.81 -5.64 -32.33
C HIS A 18 -34.75 -7.20 -32.35
N LYS A 19 -35.78 -7.81 -32.96
CA LYS A 19 -35.77 -9.09 -33.71
C LYS A 19 -36.25 -8.72 -35.15
N PRO A 20 -36.23 -9.58 -36.20
CA PRO A 20 -36.05 -11.05 -36.26
C PRO A 20 -35.21 -11.59 -37.46
N CYS A 21 -34.95 -12.91 -37.47
CA CYS A 21 -35.01 -13.85 -38.63
C CYS A 21 -34.27 -15.15 -38.21
N SER A 22 -34.93 -16.18 -37.69
CA SER A 22 -35.64 -17.27 -38.40
C SER A 22 -34.76 -18.10 -39.34
N SER A 23 -34.39 -19.32 -38.91
CA SER A 23 -34.70 -20.58 -39.61
C SER A 23 -33.83 -21.75 -39.12
N LEU A 24 -34.48 -22.88 -38.78
CA LEU A 24 -33.98 -24.27 -38.81
C LEU A 24 -32.87 -24.62 -37.79
N GLY A 25 -32.87 -25.73 -37.06
CA GLY A 25 -33.71 -26.91 -36.94
C GLY A 25 -33.21 -27.65 -35.68
N GLY A 26 -34.03 -28.53 -35.12
CA GLY A 26 -33.67 -29.26 -33.91
C GLY A 26 -32.45 -30.17 -34.12
N CYS A 27 -31.68 -30.39 -33.06
CA CYS A 27 -31.04 -31.68 -32.80
C CYS A 27 -30.62 -31.79 -31.33
N THR A 28 -30.79 -33.00 -30.85
CA THR A 28 -30.69 -33.53 -29.50
C THR A 28 -29.30 -33.42 -28.88
N ALA A 29 -29.28 -33.49 -27.55
CA ALA A 29 -28.09 -33.61 -26.72
C ALA A 29 -27.25 -34.84 -27.11
N ASP A 30 -26.24 -34.66 -27.97
CA ASP A 30 -25.12 -35.59 -28.16
C ASP A 30 -23.99 -34.95 -29.01
N THR A 31 -23.54 -33.75 -28.63
CA THR A 31 -22.43 -33.07 -29.33
C THR A 31 -21.52 -32.27 -28.41
N LEU A 32 -21.15 -32.85 -27.26
CA LEU A 32 -20.05 -32.36 -26.42
C LEU A 32 -19.21 -33.52 -25.86
N ARG A 33 -18.87 -34.49 -26.71
CA ARG A 33 -17.88 -35.54 -26.36
C ARG A 33 -16.97 -35.95 -27.54
N GLY A 34 -16.61 -34.99 -28.40
CA GLY A 34 -15.75 -35.23 -29.55
C GLY A 34 -15.02 -33.98 -30.02
N ALA A 35 -14.18 -33.38 -29.18
CA ALA A 35 -13.31 -32.28 -29.58
C ALA A 35 -12.07 -32.11 -28.67
N LEU A 36 -11.39 -33.22 -28.33
CA LEU A 36 -10.09 -33.19 -27.64
C LEU A 36 -9.11 -34.26 -28.17
N SER A 37 -9.28 -34.67 -29.42
CA SER A 37 -8.30 -35.49 -30.14
C SER A 37 -8.23 -35.07 -31.60
N ARG A 38 -7.39 -34.07 -31.91
CA ARG A 38 -6.74 -33.79 -33.20
C ARG A 38 -6.27 -32.33 -33.20
N ALA A 39 -4.99 -32.11 -32.93
CA ALA A 39 -4.16 -31.03 -33.51
C ALA A 39 -2.82 -30.92 -32.75
N VAL A 40 -1.94 -31.92 -32.88
CA VAL A 40 -0.48 -31.69 -32.81
C VAL A 40 0.17 -32.66 -33.79
N SER A 41 0.44 -32.19 -35.00
CA SER A 41 1.33 -32.86 -35.96
C SER A 41 1.92 -31.82 -36.89
N GLY A 42 3.24 -31.67 -36.86
CA GLY A 42 4.01 -31.05 -37.94
C GLY A 42 4.85 -29.84 -37.53
N LEU A 43 6.09 -30.08 -37.07
CA LEU A 43 7.32 -29.64 -37.75
C LEU A 43 8.56 -30.01 -36.91
N SER A 44 9.51 -30.65 -37.59
CA SER A 44 10.70 -31.35 -37.11
C SER A 44 11.93 -30.43 -36.90
N PRO A 45 12.91 -30.80 -36.05
CA PRO A 45 14.25 -30.23 -36.03
C PRO A 45 15.33 -31.20 -36.61
N PRO A 46 16.54 -30.72 -36.94
CA PRO A 46 17.62 -31.53 -37.52
C PRO A 46 18.48 -32.25 -36.48
N ALA A 47 19.11 -33.35 -36.95
CA ALA A 47 19.94 -34.30 -36.23
C ALA A 47 21.44 -33.99 -36.29
N GLU A 48 22.20 -34.41 -35.27
CA GLU A 48 23.56 -34.94 -35.46
C GLU A 48 23.93 -35.92 -34.32
N LEU A 49 24.78 -36.88 -34.67
CA LEU A 49 24.99 -38.23 -34.10
C LEU A 49 25.96 -38.29 -32.91
N LEU A 50 25.82 -39.30 -32.04
CA LEU A 50 26.83 -40.35 -31.75
C LEU A 50 26.32 -41.36 -30.68
N GLN A 51 26.73 -42.62 -30.84
CA GLN A 51 26.16 -43.86 -30.29
C GLN A 51 26.56 -44.20 -28.83
N PRO A 52 25.82 -45.07 -28.11
CA PRO A 52 26.26 -45.65 -26.83
C PRO A 52 26.69 -47.13 -26.96
N SER A 53 27.80 -47.48 -26.31
CA SER A 53 28.27 -48.86 -26.09
C SER A 53 28.18 -49.25 -24.61
N THR A 54 27.34 -50.26 -24.35
CA THR A 54 27.48 -51.39 -23.40
C THR A 54 28.42 -51.28 -22.18
N LEU A 55 27.88 -51.49 -20.98
CA LEU A 55 28.61 -52.07 -19.84
C LEU A 55 27.67 -52.87 -18.91
N SER A 56 28.15 -54.05 -18.52
CA SER A 56 27.48 -55.17 -17.83
C SER A 56 27.34 -55.00 -16.29
N PRO A 57 26.56 -55.85 -15.59
CA PRO A 57 26.28 -55.70 -14.16
C PRO A 57 27.30 -56.42 -13.26
N ALA A 58 27.49 -55.92 -12.03
CA ALA A 58 28.36 -56.51 -11.00
C ALA A 58 27.56 -56.92 -9.73
N PRO A 59 28.04 -57.91 -8.96
CA PRO A 59 27.21 -58.80 -8.13
C PRO A 59 27.14 -58.44 -6.63
N ALA A 60 26.23 -59.14 -5.93
CA ALA A 60 25.95 -59.06 -4.50
C ALA A 60 27.06 -59.68 -3.62
N LEU A 61 27.28 -59.11 -2.42
CA LEU A 61 28.00 -59.73 -1.31
C LEU A 61 27.38 -59.38 0.06
N ASP A 62 27.45 -60.38 0.94
CA ASP A 62 26.76 -60.62 2.21
C ASP A 62 27.27 -59.83 3.44
N PRO A 63 26.53 -59.89 4.58
CA PRO A 63 26.74 -59.02 5.73
C PRO A 63 27.69 -59.60 6.81
N CYS A 64 28.24 -58.68 7.61
CA CYS A 64 28.83 -58.89 8.94
C CYS A 64 30.28 -59.40 9.04
N SER A 65 31.25 -58.48 9.21
CA SER A 65 32.39 -58.68 10.14
C SER A 65 33.11 -57.37 10.53
N ARG A 66 33.13 -57.12 11.85
CA ARG A 66 34.09 -56.39 12.71
C ARG A 66 35.07 -55.37 12.09
N ALA A 67 35.10 -54.16 12.65
CA ALA A 67 36.10 -53.72 13.63
C ALA A 67 35.82 -52.28 14.11
N ARG A 68 35.91 -52.03 15.42
CA ARG A 68 35.97 -50.68 16.00
C ARG A 68 37.37 -50.10 15.83
N PRO A 69 37.49 -48.77 15.73
CA PRO A 69 38.53 -48.08 16.47
C PRO A 69 37.95 -46.99 17.37
N ASP A 70 38.35 -47.05 18.64
CA ASP A 70 38.20 -46.00 19.63
C ASP A 70 39.13 -44.82 19.31
N SER A 71 38.65 -43.58 19.47
CA SER A 71 39.36 -42.45 20.10
C SER A 71 38.62 -41.14 19.81
N ASP A 72 37.86 -40.71 20.82
CA ASP A 72 37.77 -39.33 21.32
C ASP A 72 38.12 -38.20 20.34
N GLN A 73 37.13 -37.77 19.55
CA GLN A 73 37.00 -36.36 19.19
C GLN A 73 35.55 -35.93 19.42
N VAL A 74 35.33 -35.29 20.57
CA VAL A 74 34.11 -34.52 20.85
C VAL A 74 34.09 -33.34 19.87
N SER A 75 33.44 -33.54 18.73
CA SER A 75 32.98 -32.42 17.91
C SER A 75 31.77 -31.81 18.60
N GLU A 76 31.92 -30.54 18.98
CA GLU A 76 30.86 -29.74 19.58
C GLU A 76 29.59 -29.83 18.70
N PRO A 77 28.41 -30.17 19.27
CA PRO A 77 27.19 -30.12 18.49
C PRO A 77 26.92 -28.65 18.14
N ALA A 78 26.97 -28.35 16.84
CA ALA A 78 26.54 -27.05 16.31
C ALA A 78 25.21 -26.65 16.97
N PRO A 79 25.07 -25.40 17.46
CA PRO A 79 23.87 -25.01 18.18
C PRO A 79 22.66 -25.17 17.27
N ILE A 80 21.72 -26.01 17.71
CA ILE A 80 20.36 -26.13 17.15
C ILE A 80 19.63 -24.84 17.51
N THR A 81 20.03 -23.74 16.88
CA THR A 81 19.37 -22.44 16.95
C THR A 81 18.96 -21.99 15.55
N GLU A 82 18.56 -22.93 14.70
CA GLU A 82 17.50 -22.65 13.75
C GLU A 82 16.24 -23.32 14.27
N VAL A 83 15.70 -22.75 15.35
CA VAL A 83 14.24 -22.76 15.52
C VAL A 83 13.72 -22.11 14.25
N LEU A 84 13.30 -22.96 13.30
CA LEU A 84 12.36 -22.61 12.27
C LEU A 84 11.23 -21.90 12.99
N SER A 85 11.33 -20.58 13.01
CA SER A 85 10.32 -19.71 13.58
C SER A 85 9.14 -19.87 12.66
N PHE A 86 8.31 -20.87 12.94
CA PHE A 86 6.97 -20.97 12.42
C PHE A 86 6.34 -19.62 12.72
N LYS A 87 6.33 -18.73 11.72
CA LYS A 87 5.69 -17.43 11.79
C LYS A 87 4.23 -17.73 12.08
N MET A 88 3.85 -17.67 13.36
CA MET A 88 2.45 -17.70 13.72
C MET A 88 1.74 -16.64 12.88
N GLY A 89 0.80 -17.11 12.05
CA GLY A 89 0.16 -16.32 11.03
C GLY A 89 -0.44 -15.05 11.62
N ARG A 90 -0.42 -13.98 10.82
CA ARG A 90 -1.01 -12.72 11.26
C ARG A 90 -2.53 -12.88 11.36
N ARG A 91 -3.17 -12.35 12.41
CA ARG A 91 -4.65 -12.30 12.44
C ARG A 91 -5.16 -11.53 11.22
N PRO A 92 -6.25 -11.98 10.60
CA PRO A 92 -6.80 -11.31 9.42
C PRO A 92 -7.23 -9.88 9.80
N ALA A 93 -6.98 -8.93 8.90
CA ALA A 93 -7.21 -7.50 9.15
C ALA A 93 -8.68 -7.16 9.45
N LYS A 94 -9.63 -8.03 9.07
CA LYS A 94 -11.06 -7.88 9.39
C LYS A 94 -11.33 -7.70 10.89
N CYS A 95 -10.52 -8.32 11.75
CA CYS A 95 -10.69 -8.23 13.21
C CYS A 95 -10.46 -6.82 13.74
N TYR A 96 -9.64 -6.02 13.05
CA TYR A 96 -9.18 -4.70 13.51
C TYR A 96 -9.61 -3.56 12.58
N ARG A 97 -10.47 -3.81 11.58
CA ARG A 97 -10.88 -2.80 10.59
C ARG A 97 -11.54 -1.57 11.22
N TYR A 98 -12.39 -1.76 12.22
CA TYR A 98 -13.22 -0.68 12.76
C TYR A 98 -12.60 0.00 13.98
N CYS A 99 -12.75 1.32 14.06
CA CYS A 99 -12.35 2.13 15.21
C CYS A 99 -13.31 1.98 16.41
N LYS A 100 -13.23 0.84 17.13
CA LYS A 100 -14.11 0.56 18.28
C LYS A 100 -13.61 1.12 19.62
N ASN A 101 -12.29 1.05 19.84
CA ASN A 101 -11.69 1.36 21.14
C ASN A 101 -11.22 2.82 21.23
N LYS A 102 -11.02 3.29 22.46
CA LYS A 102 -10.29 4.55 22.72
C LYS A 102 -8.85 4.46 22.16
N PRO A 103 -8.24 5.58 21.71
CA PRO A 103 -6.87 5.57 21.22
C PRO A 103 -5.91 5.01 22.27
N TYR A 104 -5.10 4.04 21.86
CA TYR A 104 -4.10 3.38 22.70
C TYR A 104 -2.72 3.53 22.04
N PRO A 105 -1.97 4.60 22.35
CA PRO A 105 -0.67 4.88 21.74
C PRO A 105 0.50 4.22 22.49
N LYS A 106 1.66 4.17 21.85
CA LYS A 106 2.93 3.80 22.51
C LYS A 106 3.20 4.86 23.57
N SER A 107 3.37 4.43 24.82
CA SER A 107 3.53 5.33 25.97
C SER A 107 4.27 4.64 27.10
N ARG A 108 4.52 5.35 28.21
CA ARG A 108 5.17 4.80 29.43
C ARG A 108 4.45 3.56 29.99
N TYR A 109 3.13 3.48 29.77
CA TYR A 109 2.27 2.37 30.20
C TYR A 109 2.27 1.20 29.21
N VAL A 110 2.68 1.42 27.95
CA VAL A 110 2.65 0.41 26.89
C VAL A 110 4.06 0.21 26.32
N ARG A 111 4.85 -0.62 27.00
CA ARG A 111 6.29 -0.78 26.72
C ARG A 111 6.58 -1.81 25.63
N SER A 112 5.89 -2.95 25.64
CA SER A 112 6.15 -4.08 24.74
C SER A 112 5.56 -3.92 23.32
N CYS A 113 5.39 -2.68 22.85
CA CYS A 113 4.82 -2.43 21.54
C CYS A 113 5.80 -2.80 20.43
N PRO A 114 5.42 -3.66 19.47
CA PRO A 114 6.25 -3.91 18.31
C PRO A 114 6.35 -2.64 17.45
N ASP A 115 7.49 -2.48 16.80
CA ASP A 115 7.70 -1.35 15.91
C ASP A 115 6.85 -1.45 14.65
N SER A 116 6.41 -0.30 14.16
CA SER A 116 5.62 -0.20 12.93
C SER A 116 6.38 -0.73 11.73
N LYS A 117 5.67 -1.46 10.85
CA LYS A 117 6.29 -2.01 9.64
C LYS A 117 6.71 -0.91 8.66
N ILE A 118 5.89 0.12 8.52
CA ILE A 118 6.26 1.35 7.82
C ILE A 118 7.27 2.14 8.65
N ARG A 119 8.45 2.36 8.09
CA ARG A 119 9.53 3.16 8.69
C ARG A 119 9.82 4.45 7.92
N ILE A 120 9.61 4.42 6.60
CA ILE A 120 9.91 5.53 5.70
C ILE A 120 8.59 6.09 5.19
N PHE A 121 8.34 7.38 5.44
CA PHE A 121 7.11 8.06 5.04
C PHE A 121 7.27 8.87 3.75
N ASP A 122 8.49 9.34 3.45
CA ASP A 122 8.80 10.16 2.27
C ASP A 122 9.71 9.40 1.29
N LEU A 123 9.36 9.43 0.00
CA LEU A 123 10.04 8.72 -1.09
C LEU A 123 10.22 9.59 -2.33
N GLY A 124 11.12 9.16 -3.21
CA GLY A 124 11.49 9.89 -4.42
C GLY A 124 12.39 11.08 -4.08
N ARG A 125 12.32 12.14 -4.88
CA ARG A 125 13.15 13.33 -4.72
C ARG A 125 12.59 14.27 -3.65
N LYS A 126 12.74 13.87 -2.37
CA LYS A 126 12.27 14.65 -1.20
C LYS A 126 12.93 16.02 -1.05
N LYS A 127 14.15 16.19 -1.55
CA LYS A 127 14.90 17.45 -1.57
C LYS A 127 14.57 18.36 -2.75
N ALA A 128 13.65 17.95 -3.64
CA ALA A 128 13.25 18.80 -4.76
C ALA A 128 12.60 20.09 -4.28
N ASN A 129 12.83 21.16 -5.03
CA ASN A 129 12.25 22.45 -4.74
C ASN A 129 10.74 22.43 -4.96
N VAL A 130 10.04 23.40 -4.37
CA VAL A 130 8.59 23.51 -4.51
C VAL A 130 8.18 23.81 -5.95
N ASP A 131 8.99 24.61 -6.66
CA ASP A 131 8.71 25.01 -8.04
C ASP A 131 8.78 23.83 -9.04
N ASP A 132 9.57 22.80 -8.72
CA ASP A 132 9.77 21.65 -9.60
C ASP A 132 8.52 20.78 -9.75
N PHE A 133 7.65 20.76 -8.73
CA PHE A 133 6.53 19.82 -8.62
C PHE A 133 5.18 20.53 -8.34
N PRO A 134 4.57 21.14 -9.38
CA PRO A 134 3.27 21.81 -9.27
C PRO A 134 2.07 20.86 -9.12
N PHE A 135 2.17 19.64 -9.64
CA PHE A 135 1.08 18.67 -9.58
C PHE A 135 1.00 17.98 -8.25
N CYS A 136 -0.22 17.81 -7.73
CA CYS A 136 -0.47 17.00 -6.56
C CYS A 136 -1.73 16.14 -6.71
N ALA A 137 -1.60 14.87 -6.35
CA ALA A 137 -2.71 13.95 -6.21
C ALA A 137 -2.70 13.31 -4.82
N HIS A 138 -3.89 13.09 -4.29
CA HIS A 138 -4.12 12.51 -2.98
C HIS A 138 -4.94 11.24 -3.09
N LEU A 139 -4.59 10.24 -2.30
CA LEU A 139 -5.48 9.12 -1.98
C LEU A 139 -6.18 9.43 -0.67
N VAL A 140 -7.51 9.44 -0.69
CA VAL A 140 -8.35 9.86 0.43
C VAL A 140 -9.25 8.71 0.86
N SER A 141 -9.40 8.51 2.17
CA SER A 141 -10.33 7.53 2.72
C SER A 141 -11.76 8.05 2.67
N ASN A 142 -12.71 7.24 2.18
CA ASN A 142 -14.14 7.52 2.26
C ASN A 142 -14.81 6.85 3.48
N GLU A 143 -14.05 6.07 4.25
CA GLU A 143 -14.52 5.32 5.41
C GLU A 143 -13.74 5.67 6.68
N LYS A 144 -14.39 5.46 7.83
CA LYS A 144 -13.74 5.58 9.15
C LYS A 144 -13.27 4.20 9.61
N GLU A 145 -11.97 3.98 9.50
CA GLU A 145 -11.37 2.66 9.72
C GLU A 145 -9.97 2.74 10.34
N GLN A 146 -9.39 1.58 10.60
CA GLN A 146 -8.00 1.43 11.03
C GLN A 146 -7.19 0.78 9.91
N LEU A 147 -6.14 1.47 9.47
CA LEU A 147 -5.20 0.98 8.48
C LEU A 147 -4.00 0.37 9.18
N SER A 148 -3.70 -0.90 8.88
CA SER A 148 -2.52 -1.55 9.46
C SER A 148 -1.22 -0.94 8.93
N SER A 149 -0.16 -0.93 9.76
CA SER A 149 1.16 -0.43 9.35
C SER A 149 1.73 -1.15 8.12
N GLU A 150 1.35 -2.40 7.94
CA GLU A 150 1.74 -3.30 6.86
C GLU A 150 0.97 -2.99 5.58
N ALA A 151 -0.31 -2.63 5.69
CA ALA A 151 -1.09 -2.15 4.56
C ALA A 151 -0.53 -0.81 4.04
N LEU A 152 -0.15 0.10 4.96
CA LEU A 152 0.52 1.34 4.61
C LEU A 152 1.87 1.09 3.91
N GLU A 153 2.67 0.14 4.41
CA GLU A 153 3.94 -0.24 3.78
C GLU A 153 3.73 -0.89 2.40
N ALA A 154 2.75 -1.78 2.26
CA ALA A 154 2.43 -2.40 0.98
C ALA A 154 1.94 -1.39 -0.07
N ALA A 155 1.08 -0.45 0.34
CA ALA A 155 0.61 0.64 -0.51
C ALA A 155 1.76 1.54 -0.96
N ARG A 156 2.64 1.91 -0.01
CA ARG A 156 3.85 2.71 -0.25
C ARG A 156 4.77 2.06 -1.28
N ILE A 157 5.09 0.77 -1.11
CA ILE A 157 5.94 0.00 -2.04
C ILE A 157 5.29 -0.05 -3.43
N THR A 158 3.97 -0.32 -3.49
CA THR A 158 3.23 -0.44 -4.75
C THR A 158 3.27 0.86 -5.55
N CYS A 159 2.99 2.00 -4.90
CA CYS A 159 3.12 3.32 -5.52
C CYS A 159 4.55 3.57 -6.01
N ASN A 160 5.54 3.39 -5.13
CA ASN A 160 6.92 3.72 -5.44
C ASN A 160 7.46 2.90 -6.62
N LYS A 161 7.17 1.59 -6.64
CA LYS A 161 7.64 0.68 -7.69
C LYS A 161 7.06 1.03 -9.05
N TYR A 162 5.78 1.40 -9.12
CA TYR A 162 5.14 1.77 -10.38
C TYR A 162 5.68 3.09 -10.93
N VAL A 163 5.70 4.15 -10.11
CA VAL A 163 6.16 5.48 -10.58
C VAL A 163 7.65 5.46 -10.95
N THR A 164 8.49 4.75 -10.18
CA THR A 164 9.92 4.61 -10.49
C THR A 164 10.15 3.86 -11.79
N LYS A 165 9.36 2.82 -12.07
CA LYS A 165 9.47 2.05 -13.32
C LYS A 165 9.08 2.87 -14.55
N THR A 166 8.04 3.70 -14.44
CA THR A 166 7.48 4.42 -15.58
C THR A 166 8.09 5.79 -15.81
N SER A 167 8.38 6.56 -14.75
CA SER A 167 8.82 7.96 -14.85
C SER A 167 10.20 8.23 -14.22
N GLY A 168 10.83 7.22 -13.63
CA GLY A 168 12.09 7.37 -12.90
C GLY A 168 11.93 7.84 -11.45
N LYS A 169 12.97 7.63 -10.64
CA LYS A 169 12.98 7.92 -9.19
C LYS A 169 12.92 9.42 -8.84
N ASP A 170 13.42 10.27 -9.74
CA ASP A 170 13.62 11.70 -9.49
C ASP A 170 12.43 12.57 -9.93
N SER A 171 11.41 11.94 -10.51
CA SER A 171 10.25 12.60 -11.13
C SER A 171 9.10 12.91 -10.16
N PHE A 172 9.17 12.41 -8.93
CA PHE A 172 8.10 12.54 -7.95
C PHE A 172 8.62 12.64 -6.52
N HIS A 173 7.74 13.13 -5.64
CA HIS A 173 7.87 13.02 -4.20
C HIS A 173 6.57 12.45 -3.64
N LEU A 174 6.67 11.25 -3.07
CA LEU A 174 5.55 10.54 -2.43
C LEU A 174 5.68 10.69 -0.91
N ARG A 175 4.59 11.09 -0.26
CA ARG A 175 4.46 11.20 1.19
C ARG A 175 3.28 10.36 1.68
N VAL A 176 3.53 9.49 2.64
CA VAL A 176 2.49 8.86 3.44
C VAL A 176 2.12 9.81 4.57
N ARG A 177 0.85 10.26 4.60
CA ARG A 177 0.35 11.22 5.59
C ARG A 177 -0.21 10.54 6.85
N ALA A 178 -0.65 9.29 6.72
CA ALA A 178 -1.18 8.51 7.83
C ALA A 178 -0.04 7.84 8.63
N HIS A 179 0.06 8.16 9.92
CA HIS A 179 1.02 7.55 10.84
C HIS A 179 0.34 6.53 11.78
N PRO A 180 0.90 5.30 11.91
CA PRO A 180 0.31 4.27 12.77
C PRO A 180 0.73 4.44 14.24
N PHE A 181 0.00 5.28 14.97
CA PHE A 181 0.24 5.49 16.41
C PHE A 181 -0.57 4.56 17.30
N HIS A 182 -1.70 4.05 16.82
CA HIS A 182 -2.57 3.22 17.64
C HIS A 182 -2.05 1.78 17.68
N ILE A 183 -1.95 1.19 18.87
CA ILE A 183 -1.62 -0.22 19.04
C ILE A 183 -2.88 -1.04 19.26
N VAL A 184 -2.95 -2.11 18.49
CA VAL A 184 -3.95 -3.16 18.63
C VAL A 184 -3.45 -4.22 19.61
N ARG A 185 -4.37 -4.77 20.41
CA ARG A 185 -4.08 -5.83 21.39
C ARG A 185 -4.59 -7.17 20.91
N ILE A 186 -3.91 -8.23 21.33
CA ILE A 186 -4.29 -9.62 21.12
C ILE A 186 -4.29 -10.36 22.45
N ASN A 187 -5.42 -10.97 22.81
CA ASN A 187 -5.40 -12.07 23.77
C ASN A 187 -5.03 -13.33 22.98
N LYS A 188 -3.78 -13.80 23.14
CA LYS A 188 -3.27 -14.98 22.42
C LYS A 188 -3.79 -16.23 23.11
N MET A 189 -4.47 -17.07 22.35
CA MET A 189 -4.93 -18.37 22.81
C MET A 189 -4.00 -19.44 22.25
N LEU A 190 -3.70 -20.46 23.06
CA LEU A 190 -2.95 -21.62 22.62
C LEU A 190 -3.85 -22.46 21.73
N SER A 191 -3.32 -22.87 20.58
CA SER A 191 -4.00 -23.76 19.64
C SER A 191 -3.24 -25.08 19.61
N CYS A 192 -3.31 -25.81 20.71
CA CYS A 192 -2.79 -27.17 20.84
C CYS A 192 -3.85 -28.07 21.50
N ALA A 193 -3.78 -29.37 21.26
CA ALA A 193 -4.64 -30.34 21.95
C ALA A 193 -4.39 -30.25 23.46
N GLY A 194 -5.45 -30.20 24.27
CA GLY A 194 -5.34 -30.01 25.73
C GLY A 194 -5.01 -28.58 26.18
N ALA A 195 -5.06 -27.58 25.29
CA ALA A 195 -4.79 -26.17 25.62
C ALA A 195 -5.63 -25.62 26.78
N ASP A 196 -6.84 -26.14 26.96
CA ASP A 196 -7.75 -25.74 28.06
C ASP A 196 -7.13 -25.93 29.45
N ARG A 197 -6.25 -26.92 29.61
CA ARG A 197 -5.56 -27.19 30.88
C ARG A 197 -4.42 -26.20 31.17
N LEU A 198 -3.83 -25.66 30.11
CA LEU A 198 -2.64 -24.81 30.17
C LEU A 198 -2.98 -23.32 30.09
N GLN A 199 -4.17 -22.98 29.61
CA GLN A 199 -4.57 -21.61 29.38
C GLN A 199 -5.72 -21.21 30.31
N THR A 200 -5.65 -19.99 30.85
CA THR A 200 -6.71 -19.39 31.68
C THR A 200 -7.98 -18.99 30.91
N GLY A 201 -8.08 -19.35 29.63
CA GLY A 201 -9.18 -18.93 28.74
C GLY A 201 -9.37 -17.42 28.72
N MET A 202 -10.56 -16.96 29.11
CA MET A 202 -10.95 -15.54 29.14
C MET A 202 -10.71 -14.86 30.50
N ARG A 203 -10.19 -15.56 31.51
CA ARG A 203 -9.78 -14.95 32.78
C ARG A 203 -8.55 -14.06 32.53
N GLY A 204 -8.63 -12.78 32.90
CA GLY A 204 -7.55 -11.82 32.66
C GLY A 204 -7.36 -11.46 31.18
N ALA A 205 -8.45 -11.31 30.42
CA ALA A 205 -8.44 -11.14 28.95
C ALA A 205 -7.79 -9.86 28.40
N TRP A 206 -7.03 -9.10 29.20
CA TRP A 206 -6.29 -7.95 28.70
C TRP A 206 -5.16 -8.39 27.77
N GLY A 207 -5.35 -8.11 26.47
CA GLY A 207 -4.42 -8.56 25.44
C GLY A 207 -3.05 -7.88 25.50
N LYS A 208 -2.02 -8.61 25.06
CA LYS A 208 -0.69 -8.06 24.81
C LYS A 208 -0.70 -7.21 23.54
N PRO A 209 0.15 -6.17 23.42
CA PRO A 209 0.26 -5.40 22.18
C PRO A 209 0.67 -6.30 21.00
N TYR A 210 -0.02 -6.16 19.85
CA TYR A 210 0.13 -7.03 18.69
C TYR A 210 0.75 -6.34 17.48
N GLY A 211 0.26 -5.14 17.16
CA GLY A 211 0.68 -4.41 15.97
C GLY A 211 0.18 -2.97 15.99
N SER A 212 0.81 -2.12 15.20
CA SER A 212 0.43 -0.72 15.06
C SER A 212 -0.48 -0.49 13.85
N VAL A 213 -1.43 0.42 14.03
CA VAL A 213 -2.44 0.81 13.06
C VAL A 213 -2.63 2.33 13.08
N ALA A 214 -2.91 2.90 11.91
CA ALA A 214 -3.31 4.28 11.77
C ALA A 214 -4.84 4.37 11.85
N ARG A 215 -5.36 5.25 12.69
CA ARG A 215 -6.79 5.55 12.72
C ARG A 215 -7.07 6.63 11.70
N VAL A 216 -8.05 6.39 10.85
CA VAL A 216 -8.38 7.26 9.72
C VAL A 216 -9.84 7.67 9.78
N ASN A 217 -10.09 8.95 9.51
CA ASN A 217 -11.43 9.52 9.39
C ASN A 217 -11.85 9.64 7.91
N ILE A 218 -13.15 9.82 7.70
CA ILE A 218 -13.71 10.09 6.37
C ILE A 218 -13.13 11.42 5.86
N GLY A 219 -12.66 11.43 4.62
CA GLY A 219 -12.02 12.60 4.00
C GLY A 219 -10.55 12.80 4.37
N GLN A 220 -9.97 11.95 5.22
CA GLN A 220 -8.57 12.05 5.58
C GLN A 220 -7.66 11.54 4.46
N ILE A 221 -6.61 12.31 4.15
CA ILE A 221 -5.61 11.98 3.14
C ILE A 221 -4.66 10.90 3.69
N LEU A 222 -4.49 9.82 2.92
CA LEU A 222 -3.61 8.69 3.23
C LEU A 222 -2.24 8.86 2.60
N LEU A 223 -2.23 9.02 1.28
CA LEU A 223 -1.04 9.17 0.45
C LEU A 223 -1.15 10.49 -0.32
N SER A 224 -0.04 11.19 -0.45
CA SER A 224 0.08 12.39 -1.27
C SER A 224 1.28 12.25 -2.18
N VAL A 225 1.09 12.48 -3.47
CA VAL A 225 2.18 12.49 -4.44
C VAL A 225 2.22 13.86 -5.07
N ARG A 226 3.41 14.47 -5.12
CA ARG A 226 3.67 15.63 -5.98
C ARG A 226 4.60 15.25 -7.13
N CYS A 227 4.34 15.78 -8.32
CA CYS A 227 5.16 15.55 -9.51
C CYS A 227 5.04 16.72 -10.50
N LYS A 228 5.70 16.60 -11.65
CA LYS A 228 5.47 17.48 -12.81
C LYS A 228 4.12 17.13 -13.46
N ASP A 229 3.48 18.10 -14.12
CA ASP A 229 2.16 17.90 -14.75
C ASP A 229 2.19 16.80 -15.83
N ASN A 230 3.32 16.62 -16.52
CA ASN A 230 3.51 15.56 -17.53
C ASN A 230 3.27 14.14 -16.96
N ASN A 231 3.56 13.93 -15.66
CA ASN A 231 3.47 12.62 -15.02
C ASN A 231 2.11 12.37 -14.34
N LYS A 232 1.11 13.21 -14.59
CA LYS A 232 -0.24 13.09 -13.99
C LYS A 232 -0.85 11.71 -14.18
N ALA A 233 -0.86 11.17 -15.40
CA ALA A 233 -1.46 9.88 -15.69
C ALA A 233 -0.77 8.72 -14.93
N VAL A 234 0.56 8.76 -14.86
CA VAL A 234 1.37 7.77 -14.15
C VAL A 234 1.05 7.77 -12.66
N VAL A 235 0.93 8.95 -12.04
CA VAL A 235 0.62 9.06 -10.62
C VAL A 235 -0.81 8.61 -10.31
N MET A 236 -1.78 8.92 -11.15
CA MET A 236 -3.16 8.45 -10.98
C MET A 236 -3.24 6.92 -10.99
N GLU A 237 -2.54 6.27 -11.91
CA GLU A 237 -2.50 4.80 -11.99
C GLU A 237 -1.72 4.18 -10.81
N ALA A 238 -0.66 4.83 -10.33
CA ALA A 238 0.05 4.42 -9.13
C ALA A 238 -0.86 4.40 -7.90
N LEU A 239 -1.63 5.48 -7.70
CA LEU A 239 -2.58 5.60 -6.59
C LEU A 239 -3.72 4.59 -6.70
N ARG A 240 -4.20 4.30 -7.91
CA ARG A 240 -5.19 3.23 -8.16
C ARG A 240 -4.65 1.86 -7.75
N ARG A 241 -3.37 1.57 -8.03
CA ARG A 241 -2.75 0.30 -7.60
C ARG A 241 -2.59 0.21 -6.08
N ALA A 242 -2.26 1.32 -5.43
CA ALA A 242 -2.15 1.37 -3.97
C ALA A 242 -3.50 1.29 -3.25
N GLN A 243 -4.58 1.77 -3.87
CA GLN A 243 -5.94 1.63 -3.36
C GLN A 243 -6.28 0.18 -3.01
N TYR A 244 -5.90 -0.79 -3.86
CA TYR A 244 -6.16 -2.22 -3.61
C TYR A 244 -5.44 -2.80 -2.38
N LYS A 245 -4.49 -2.07 -1.77
CA LYS A 245 -3.80 -2.50 -0.55
C LYS A 245 -4.53 -2.04 0.72
N PHE A 246 -5.49 -1.12 0.60
CA PHE A 246 -6.28 -0.65 1.72
C PHE A 246 -7.62 -1.40 1.81
N PRO A 247 -8.13 -1.63 3.04
CA PRO A 247 -9.52 -2.04 3.24
C PRO A 247 -10.47 -0.88 2.89
N GLY A 248 -11.74 -1.16 2.57
CA GLY A 248 -12.75 -0.11 2.37
C GLY A 248 -12.62 0.68 1.05
N GLN A 249 -13.40 1.76 0.93
CA GLN A 249 -13.42 2.61 -0.26
C GLN A 249 -12.47 3.81 -0.13
N GLN A 250 -11.55 3.92 -1.08
CA GLN A 250 -10.72 5.12 -1.28
C GLN A 250 -11.12 5.87 -2.53
N LYS A 251 -10.83 7.16 -2.54
CA LYS A 251 -11.00 8.04 -3.69
C LYS A 251 -9.69 8.72 -4.02
N ILE A 252 -9.40 8.85 -5.30
CA ILE A 252 -8.24 9.59 -5.79
C ILE A 252 -8.73 11.00 -6.13
N ILE A 253 -8.09 12.01 -5.54
CA ILE A 253 -8.45 13.41 -5.73
C ILE A 253 -7.23 14.15 -6.27
N VAL A 254 -7.41 14.86 -7.39
CA VAL A 254 -6.42 15.80 -7.90
C VAL A 254 -6.56 17.12 -7.15
N SER A 255 -5.48 17.59 -6.56
CA SER A 255 -5.48 18.84 -5.81
C SER A 255 -5.42 20.04 -6.76
N LYS A 256 -6.12 21.11 -6.40
CA LYS A 256 -5.99 22.43 -7.04
C LYS A 256 -4.81 23.24 -6.49
N LYS A 257 -4.18 22.73 -5.42
CA LYS A 257 -3.05 23.36 -4.75
C LYS A 257 -1.75 23.16 -5.52
N TRP A 258 -0.75 24.00 -5.23
CA TRP A 258 0.59 23.84 -5.75
C TRP A 258 1.39 22.81 -4.94
N GLY A 259 1.55 21.60 -5.48
CA GLY A 259 2.31 20.53 -4.82
C GLY A 259 1.79 20.24 -3.40
N PHE A 260 2.67 20.35 -2.40
CA PHE A 260 2.34 20.15 -0.97
C PHE A 260 2.11 21.45 -0.19
N THR A 261 2.03 22.58 -0.89
CA THR A 261 1.70 23.86 -0.25
C THR A 261 0.19 23.97 -0.04
N ASP A 262 -0.21 24.94 0.77
CA ASP A 262 -1.63 25.23 0.99
C ASP A 262 -2.25 26.17 -0.05
N LEU A 263 -1.42 26.80 -0.89
CA LEU A 263 -1.85 27.77 -1.89
C LEU A 263 -2.43 27.09 -3.13
N SER A 264 -3.41 27.74 -3.76
CA SER A 264 -3.85 27.37 -5.09
C SER A 264 -2.74 27.63 -6.12
N ARG A 265 -2.81 26.98 -7.28
CA ARG A 265 -1.82 27.21 -8.36
C ARG A 265 -1.76 28.68 -8.79
N ALA A 266 -2.91 29.33 -8.92
CA ALA A 266 -2.98 30.73 -9.35
C ALA A 266 -2.39 31.67 -8.30
N ASP A 267 -2.72 31.46 -7.03
CA ASP A 267 -2.24 32.30 -5.93
C ASP A 267 -0.73 32.13 -5.73
N TYR A 268 -0.22 30.91 -5.93
CA TYR A 268 1.22 30.62 -5.87
C TYR A 268 1.99 31.44 -6.92
N THR A 269 1.51 31.47 -8.17
CA THR A 269 2.15 32.24 -9.24
C THR A 269 2.14 33.74 -8.96
N LYS A 270 1.02 34.28 -8.44
CA LYS A 270 0.92 35.70 -8.04
C LYS A 270 1.92 36.06 -6.94
N LEU A 271 1.88 35.34 -5.82
CA LEU A 271 2.76 35.58 -4.67
C LEU A 271 4.24 35.36 -5.00
N ARG A 272 4.54 34.48 -5.97
CA ARG A 272 5.89 34.28 -6.47
C ARG A 272 6.35 35.45 -7.35
N GLY A 273 5.46 36.00 -8.18
CA GLY A 273 5.73 37.23 -8.95
C GLY A 273 5.93 38.46 -8.06
N GLU A 274 5.17 38.57 -6.97
CA GLU A 274 5.32 39.63 -5.96
C GLU A 274 6.58 39.47 -5.07
N GLY A 275 7.31 38.36 -5.17
CA GLY A 275 8.47 38.09 -4.31
C GLY A 275 8.13 37.82 -2.84
N ARG A 276 6.86 37.52 -2.52
CA ARG A 276 6.41 37.24 -1.14
C ARG A 276 6.68 35.81 -0.65
N ILE A 277 7.23 34.97 -1.53
CA ILE A 277 7.55 33.56 -1.28
C ILE A 277 9.06 33.39 -1.14
N ARG A 278 9.48 32.85 0.00
CA ARG A 278 10.85 32.37 0.22
C ARG A 278 10.90 30.85 0.12
N LEU A 279 11.83 30.36 -0.69
CA LEU A 279 12.08 28.93 -0.81
C LEU A 279 12.82 28.40 0.43
N ASP A 280 12.30 27.31 1.00
CA ASP A 280 12.90 26.57 2.12
C ASP A 280 13.04 25.09 1.73
N GLY A 281 13.85 24.86 0.69
CA GLY A 281 14.04 23.56 0.06
C GLY A 281 12.72 22.97 -0.45
N ALA A 282 12.21 21.96 0.26
CA ALA A 282 10.99 21.24 -0.11
C ALA A 282 9.69 21.97 0.25
N TYR A 283 9.76 23.04 1.04
CA TYR A 283 8.64 23.84 1.51
C TYR A 283 8.81 25.31 1.15
N VAL A 284 7.76 26.09 1.43
CA VAL A 284 7.75 27.54 1.26
C VAL A 284 7.53 28.21 2.61
N GLN A 285 8.30 29.24 2.85
CA GLN A 285 8.04 30.23 3.89
C GLN A 285 7.45 31.49 3.25
N PHE A 286 6.49 32.09 3.94
CA PHE A 286 5.84 33.31 3.48
C PHE A 286 6.40 34.51 4.24
N HIS A 287 6.65 35.60 3.51
CA HIS A 287 6.91 36.88 4.14
C HIS A 287 5.60 37.40 4.75
N LYS A 288 5.61 37.61 6.06
CA LYS A 288 4.47 38.18 6.80
C LYS A 288 4.78 39.64 7.12
N ALA A 289 3.75 40.49 7.09
CA ALA A 289 3.86 41.87 7.56
C ALA A 289 4.14 41.94 9.07
N ALA A 290 3.62 40.97 9.83
CA ALA A 290 3.84 40.86 11.26
C ALA A 290 5.24 40.33 11.60
N GLY A 291 5.84 40.85 12.68
CA GLY A 291 7.11 40.41 13.22
C GLY A 291 8.14 41.53 13.36
N PRO A 292 9.34 41.23 13.87
CA PRO A 292 10.41 42.22 14.01
C PRO A 292 10.86 42.70 12.62
N VAL A 293 10.71 44.00 12.35
CA VAL A 293 10.90 44.60 11.02
C VAL A 293 12.29 44.30 10.45
N LEU A 294 13.34 44.44 11.26
CA LEU A 294 14.72 44.15 10.85
C LEU A 294 14.91 42.69 10.38
N THR A 295 14.26 41.74 11.04
CA THR A 295 14.33 40.32 10.64
C THR A 295 13.54 40.02 9.37
N ASN A 296 12.48 40.78 9.09
CA ASN A 296 11.71 40.63 7.86
C ASN A 296 12.46 41.22 6.65
N LEU A 297 13.09 42.39 6.85
CA LEU A 297 13.95 43.02 5.85
C LEU A 297 15.15 42.14 5.51
N SER A 298 15.85 41.59 6.51
CA SER A 298 17.00 40.69 6.27
C SER A 298 16.62 39.38 5.57
N ARG A 299 15.36 38.97 5.66
CA ARG A 299 14.85 37.81 4.94
C ARG A 299 14.58 38.07 3.46
N GLY A 300 14.71 39.32 2.99
CA GLY A 300 14.43 39.72 1.62
C GLY A 300 12.95 39.99 1.34
N ALA A 301 12.19 40.39 2.37
CA ALA A 301 10.80 40.78 2.15
C ALA A 301 10.76 42.00 1.21
N PRO A 302 9.93 41.99 0.15
CA PRO A 302 9.71 43.19 -0.65
C PRO A 302 9.20 44.29 0.28
N SER A 303 9.62 45.54 0.04
CA SER A 303 9.02 46.69 0.72
C SER A 303 7.51 46.59 0.50
N LEU A 304 6.75 46.45 1.58
CA LEU A 304 5.30 46.47 1.52
C LEU A 304 4.90 47.91 1.22
N VAL A 305 5.06 48.34 -0.03
CA VAL A 305 4.34 49.51 -0.54
C VAL A 305 2.90 49.05 -0.57
N VAL A 306 2.21 49.26 0.55
CA VAL A 306 0.76 49.28 0.56
C VAL A 306 0.44 50.47 -0.33
N GLU A 307 0.06 50.21 -1.58
CA GLU A 307 -0.55 51.29 -2.36
C GLU A 307 -1.71 51.83 -1.52
N PRO A 308 -1.76 53.15 -1.28
CA PRO A 308 -2.81 53.73 -0.48
C PRO A 308 -4.13 53.32 -1.13
N THR A 309 -4.94 52.58 -0.40
CA THR A 309 -6.29 52.24 -0.81
C THR A 309 -7.01 53.58 -0.86
N GLU A 310 -7.27 54.07 -2.07
CA GLU A 310 -8.04 55.29 -2.30
C GLU A 310 -9.36 55.16 -1.51
N ALA A 311 -9.55 56.12 -0.61
CA ALA A 311 -10.64 56.21 0.34
C ALA A 311 -11.95 56.62 -0.33
#